data_AF-A0A8T0CT27-F1
#
_entry.id   AF-A0A8T0CT27-F1
#
_cell.length_a   1.000
_cell.length_b   1.000
_cell.length_c   1.000
_cell.angle_alpha   90.00
_cell.angle_beta   90.00
_cell.angle_gamma   90.00
#
_symmetry.space_group_name_H-M   'P 1'
#
loop_
_entity.id
_entity.type
_entity.pdbx_description
1 polymer ?
#
loop_
_entity_poly.entity_id
_entity_poly.type
_entity_poly.pdbx_seq_one_letter_code
_entity_poly.pdbx_strand_id
1 'polypeptide(L)'
;MRISGTIEANTAVDPKYADQAWEKLEHAIHQMYNHNDSCLNFEELYRSAYNMVLHEFGEKLYSGLVTTMTAHLKNISKSIEDAQGGLFLEELDRKWNDHNKALQKIGDFLNYMDRTFVQSTHKTPVLELGLILWRDNVIYSSKIRTRLRDTLLELVLRERTGKVIDRGLMRNIIKMLMDLGSSVYQGEFERPFLEASAEFYRGKSQKFVECCDCDEYLKEAERCLDEEMERVTHYLDATSKAKITNVVEKEMIADRMLALVHMETSGLVSMLRDDKYEDLGRMYNLFGQVPDGLSTVRDRMTSHIREIGKQSVTDPERSKDPVQFVQWLLDEKDKYDKIISSAFDSNQTFRNALNSSFEYFINLNARSPEFISLFVDDKLGNGLEGVGEEDVEVILDKVMMLFRYLQEKDAFEKYYGQHLAERLLSGKTVSAYAERSLMAKLKTERGCQFNSKLEGMLADTEISQDTTQGLSGSQ
;
A
#
# COMPACT_ATOMS: atom_id res chain seq x y z
N MET A 1 15.30 54.16 30.69
CA MET A 1 15.61 55.60 30.81
C MET A 1 14.98 56.28 29.60
N ARG A 2 13.93 57.10 29.80
CA ARG A 2 13.20 57.79 28.73
C ARG A 2 14.14 58.84 28.11
N ILE A 3 14.41 58.74 26.82
CA ILE A 3 14.98 59.85 26.05
C ILE A 3 13.80 60.53 25.36
N SER A 4 13.33 61.61 26.00
CA SER A 4 12.48 62.61 25.35
C SER A 4 13.35 63.39 24.37
N GLY A 5 13.16 63.13 23.08
CA GLY A 5 13.69 63.92 21.97
C GLY A 5 12.54 64.54 21.21
N THR A 6 12.54 65.86 21.19
CA THR A 6 11.56 66.79 20.63
C THR A 6 11.16 66.47 19.19
N ILE A 7 9.86 66.51 18.92
CA ILE A 7 9.29 66.54 17.56
C ILE A 7 9.64 67.90 16.96
N GLU A 8 10.63 67.94 16.06
CA GLU A 8 10.83 69.07 15.16
C GLU A 8 10.13 68.82 13.83
N ALA A 9 9.38 69.83 13.42
CA ALA A 9 8.51 69.85 12.26
C ALA A 9 9.29 69.75 10.94
N ASN A 10 8.77 68.92 10.05
CA ASN A 10 8.57 69.17 8.62
C ASN A 10 9.65 70.05 7.94
N THR A 11 10.87 69.53 7.83
CA THR A 11 11.83 70.00 6.83
C THR A 11 11.69 69.07 5.62
N ALA A 12 11.30 69.64 4.47
CA ALA A 12 11.35 68.93 3.20
C ALA A 12 12.81 68.47 2.98
N VAL A 13 13.06 67.19 3.19
CA VAL A 13 14.37 66.59 3.00
C VAL A 13 14.74 66.73 1.52
N ASP A 14 15.92 67.27 1.25
CA ASP A 14 16.44 67.47 -0.11
C ASP A 14 16.31 66.15 -0.91
N PRO A 15 15.70 66.14 -2.10
CA PRO A 15 15.67 64.95 -2.97
C PRO A 15 17.03 64.28 -3.14
N LYS A 16 18.12 65.05 -3.07
CA LYS A 16 19.50 64.55 -3.10
C LYS A 16 19.88 63.65 -1.92
N TYR A 17 19.26 63.84 -0.75
CA TYR A 17 19.45 62.95 0.39
C TYR A 17 18.91 61.55 0.09
N ALA A 18 17.73 61.47 -0.54
CA ALA A 18 17.14 60.19 -0.92
C ALA A 18 17.98 59.45 -1.96
N ASP A 19 18.59 60.18 -2.91
CA ASP A 19 19.55 59.61 -3.87
C ASP A 19 20.81 59.07 -3.16
N GLN A 20 21.44 59.88 -2.30
CA GLN A 20 22.65 59.46 -1.56
C GLN A 20 22.40 58.31 -0.58
N ALA A 21 21.23 58.30 0.08
CA ALA A 21 20.84 57.23 0.97
C ALA A 21 20.59 55.93 0.18
N TRP A 22 19.91 56.02 -0.97
CA TRP A 22 19.70 54.89 -1.84
C TRP A 22 21.02 54.33 -2.41
N GLU A 23 21.92 55.18 -2.91
CA GLU A 23 23.24 54.73 -3.43
C GLU A 23 24.03 53.93 -2.38
N LYS A 24 23.97 54.33 -1.10
CA LYS A 24 24.59 53.58 0.00
C LYS A 24 23.95 52.22 0.21
N LEU A 25 22.62 52.14 0.18
CA LEU A 25 21.89 50.89 0.35
C LEU A 25 22.08 49.95 -0.85
N GLU A 26 22.03 50.49 -2.07
CA GLU A 26 22.31 49.77 -3.31
C GLU A 26 23.74 49.20 -3.31
N HIS A 27 24.73 50.01 -2.92
CA HIS A 27 26.10 49.54 -2.76
C HIS A 27 26.21 48.40 -1.74
N ALA A 28 25.53 48.51 -0.59
CA ALA A 28 25.52 47.45 0.41
C ALA A 28 24.89 46.15 -0.13
N ILE A 29 23.77 46.24 -0.85
CA ILE A 29 23.14 45.09 -1.52
C ILE A 29 24.12 44.43 -2.50
N HIS A 30 24.86 45.22 -3.29
CA HIS A 30 25.90 44.68 -4.17
C HIS A 30 27.00 43.93 -3.40
N GLN A 31 27.47 44.47 -2.26
CA GLN A 31 28.49 43.79 -1.44
C GLN A 31 27.96 42.48 -0.83
N MET A 32 26.68 42.43 -0.44
CA MET A 32 26.02 41.22 0.08
C MET A 32 25.96 40.10 -0.94
N TYR A 33 25.62 40.41 -2.19
CA TYR A 33 25.67 39.41 -3.26
C TYR A 33 27.09 38.99 -3.65
N ASN A 34 28.10 39.83 -3.38
CA ASN A 34 29.51 39.56 -3.65
C ASN A 34 30.26 38.92 -2.46
N HIS A 35 29.57 38.59 -1.37
CA HIS A 35 30.15 38.02 -0.14
C HIS A 35 31.17 38.92 0.58
N ASN A 36 31.08 40.24 0.41
CA ASN A 36 32.02 41.23 0.96
C ASN A 36 31.42 42.03 2.13
N ASP A 37 30.73 41.36 3.04
CA ASP A 37 29.89 42.01 4.07
C ASP A 37 30.62 42.44 5.35
N SER A 38 31.86 41.99 5.53
CA SER A 38 32.65 42.24 6.74
C SER A 38 32.95 43.72 7.00
N CYS A 39 32.78 44.57 5.98
CA CYS A 39 32.99 46.02 6.08
C CYS A 39 31.69 46.84 6.19
N LEU A 40 30.51 46.19 6.23
CA LEU A 40 29.22 46.89 6.28
C LEU A 40 28.80 47.23 7.71
N ASN A 41 28.37 48.48 7.94
CA ASN A 41 27.75 48.88 9.20
C ASN A 41 26.22 48.75 9.12
N PHE A 42 25.68 47.64 9.63
CA PHE A 42 24.24 47.34 9.59
C PHE A 42 23.37 48.36 10.34
N GLU A 43 23.90 49.02 11.38
CA GLU A 43 23.18 50.08 12.10
C GLU A 43 22.99 51.33 11.22
N GLU A 44 24.03 51.69 10.46
CA GLU A 44 23.96 52.79 9.49
C GLU A 44 23.02 52.46 8.33
N LEU A 45 23.06 51.24 7.80
CA LEU A 45 22.16 50.79 6.74
C LEU A 45 20.69 50.81 7.21
N TYR A 46 20.42 50.29 8.41
CA TYR A 46 19.09 50.34 9.00
C TYR A 46 18.62 51.79 9.19
N ARG A 47 19.49 52.68 9.70
CA ARG A 47 19.15 54.10 9.89
C ARG A 47 18.87 54.81 8.57
N SER A 48 19.64 54.52 7.52
CA SER A 48 19.41 55.05 6.18
C SER A 48 18.07 54.58 5.61
N ALA A 49 17.75 53.29 5.71
CA ALA A 49 16.46 52.76 5.28
C ALA A 49 15.29 53.33 6.10
N TYR A 50 15.45 53.44 7.42
CA TYR A 50 14.47 54.04 8.34
C TYR A 50 14.16 55.49 7.94
N ASN A 51 15.19 56.32 7.74
CA ASN A 51 15.00 57.71 7.36
C ASN A 51 14.32 57.85 5.98
N MET A 52 14.67 57.00 5.01
CA MET A 52 14.01 57.02 3.70
C MET A 52 12.51 56.75 3.81
N VAL A 53 12.10 55.78 4.62
CA VAL A 53 10.67 55.48 4.84
C VAL A 53 9.98 56.59 5.62
N LEU A 54 10.64 57.13 6.66
CA LEU A 54 10.11 58.23 7.48
C LEU A 54 9.83 59.50 6.66
N HIS A 55 10.66 59.78 5.66
CA HIS A 55 10.54 60.95 4.78
C HIS A 55 9.75 60.67 3.48
N GLU A 56 8.83 59.70 3.50
CA GLU A 56 7.93 59.35 2.39
C GLU A 56 8.60 58.84 1.10
N PHE A 57 9.89 58.46 1.15
CA PHE A 57 10.63 57.88 0.01
C PHE A 57 10.53 56.34 -0.05
N GLY A 58 9.53 55.73 0.61
CA GLY A 58 9.34 54.27 0.65
C GLY A 58 9.14 53.63 -0.74
N GLU A 59 8.45 54.31 -1.66
CA GLU A 59 8.24 53.81 -3.03
C GLU A 59 9.55 53.71 -3.81
N LYS A 60 10.41 54.73 -3.66
CA LYS A 60 11.73 54.77 -4.29
C LYS A 60 12.64 53.68 -3.73
N LEU A 61 12.63 53.47 -2.42
CA LEU A 61 13.38 52.41 -1.76
C LEU A 61 12.94 51.02 -2.25
N TYR A 62 11.63 50.77 -2.28
CA TYR A 62 11.08 49.48 -2.73
C TYR A 62 11.35 49.21 -4.22
N SER A 63 11.11 50.19 -5.10
CA SER A 63 11.35 50.04 -6.54
C SER A 63 12.85 49.92 -6.88
N GLY A 64 13.71 50.64 -6.17
CA GLY A 64 15.16 50.50 -6.24
C GLY A 64 15.61 49.10 -5.84
N LEU A 65 15.08 48.57 -4.73
CA LEU A 65 15.36 47.20 -4.27
C LEU A 65 14.98 46.17 -5.33
N VAL A 66 13.75 46.24 -5.86
CA VAL A 66 13.26 45.34 -6.92
C VAL A 66 14.20 45.38 -8.13
N THR A 67 14.58 46.59 -8.57
CA THR A 67 15.44 46.77 -9.75
C THR A 67 16.83 46.16 -9.53
N THR A 68 17.44 46.44 -8.38
CA THR A 68 18.79 45.96 -8.02
C THR A 68 18.83 44.45 -7.88
N MET A 69 17.87 43.86 -7.14
CA MET A 69 17.77 42.41 -6.99
C MET A 69 17.49 41.73 -8.32
N THR A 70 16.61 42.29 -9.16
CA THR A 70 16.33 41.74 -10.49
C THR A 70 17.58 41.73 -11.37
N ALA A 71 18.38 42.80 -11.35
CA ALA A 71 19.63 42.86 -12.11
C ALA A 71 20.64 41.80 -11.63
N HIS A 72 20.78 41.61 -10.32
CA HIS A 72 21.61 40.54 -9.75
C HIS A 72 21.13 39.15 -10.15
N LEU A 73 19.82 38.90 -10.05
CA LEU A 73 19.24 37.61 -10.38
C LEU A 73 19.37 37.28 -11.87
N LYS A 74 19.32 38.27 -12.76
CA LYS A 74 19.63 38.07 -14.19
C LYS A 74 21.09 37.68 -14.43
N ASN A 75 22.03 38.27 -13.70
CA ASN A 75 23.45 37.88 -13.77
C ASN A 75 23.67 36.46 -13.20
N ILE A 76 23.02 36.13 -12.09
CA ILE A 76 23.02 34.78 -11.50
C ILE A 76 22.43 33.76 -12.48
N SER A 77 21.28 34.08 -13.08
CA SER A 77 20.61 33.25 -14.08
C SER A 77 21.55 32.94 -15.25
N LYS A 78 22.26 33.95 -15.78
CA LYS A 78 23.27 33.75 -16.83
C LYS A 78 24.42 32.82 -16.38
N SER A 79 24.92 32.99 -15.17
CA SER A 79 25.96 32.12 -14.60
C SER A 79 25.51 30.65 -14.50
N ILE A 80 24.24 30.42 -14.15
CA ILE A 80 23.64 29.09 -14.08
C ILE A 80 23.42 28.52 -15.48
N GLU A 81 22.98 29.34 -16.44
CA GLU A 81 22.84 28.94 -17.86
C GLU A 81 24.16 28.45 -18.45
N ASP A 82 25.26 29.14 -18.13
CA ASP A 82 26.61 28.84 -18.64
C ASP A 82 27.21 27.56 -18.01
N ALA A 83 26.71 27.11 -16.86
CA ALA A 83 27.16 25.87 -16.22
C ALA A 83 26.74 24.64 -17.06
N GLN A 84 27.67 23.74 -17.37
CA GLN A 84 27.42 22.58 -18.25
C GLN A 84 27.35 21.25 -17.48
N GLY A 85 26.59 20.29 -18.03
CA GLY A 85 26.51 18.91 -17.52
C GLY A 85 26.08 18.84 -16.05
N GLY A 86 26.77 17.99 -15.28
CA GLY A 86 26.47 17.73 -13.86
C GLY A 86 26.65 18.93 -12.93
N LEU A 87 27.43 19.95 -13.34
CA LEU A 87 27.69 21.15 -12.53
C LEU A 87 26.49 22.10 -12.46
N PHE A 88 25.48 21.92 -13.33
CA PHE A 88 24.33 22.82 -13.41
C PHE A 88 23.49 22.85 -12.13
N LEU A 89 23.17 21.68 -11.56
CA LEU A 89 22.39 21.61 -10.32
C LEU A 89 23.21 22.08 -9.13
N GLU A 90 24.51 21.77 -9.08
CA GLU A 90 25.41 22.24 -8.04
C GLU A 90 25.52 23.77 -8.02
N GLU A 91 25.67 24.38 -9.20
CA GLU A 91 25.71 25.84 -9.32
C GLU A 91 24.36 26.47 -8.96
N LEU A 92 23.25 25.86 -9.37
CA LEU A 92 21.91 26.31 -9.00
C LEU A 92 21.69 26.26 -7.48
N ASP A 93 22.03 25.15 -6.82
CA ASP A 93 21.93 25.00 -5.36
C ASP A 93 22.83 25.99 -4.63
N ARG A 94 24.08 26.14 -5.08
CA ARG A 94 25.02 27.09 -4.50
C ARG A 94 24.51 28.53 -4.61
N LYS A 95 24.06 28.95 -5.79
CA LYS A 95 23.52 30.30 -6.02
C LYS A 95 22.23 30.54 -5.25
N TRP A 96 21.39 29.53 -5.07
CA TRP A 96 20.19 29.60 -4.26
C TRP A 96 20.53 29.86 -2.79
N ASN A 97 21.49 29.12 -2.25
CA ASN A 97 21.97 29.30 -0.87
C ASN A 97 22.62 30.67 -0.67
N ASP A 98 23.40 31.16 -1.63
CA ASP A 98 24.00 32.49 -1.60
C ASP A 98 22.93 33.59 -1.63
N HIS A 99 21.91 33.44 -2.49
CA HIS A 99 20.78 34.38 -2.58
C HIS A 99 20.00 34.43 -1.26
N ASN A 100 19.68 33.29 -0.64
CA ASN A 100 18.95 33.28 0.63
C ASN A 100 19.74 33.93 1.79
N LYS A 101 21.06 33.74 1.84
CA LYS A 101 21.92 34.41 2.83
C LYS A 101 21.92 35.93 2.65
N ALA A 102 22.03 36.40 1.40
CA ALA A 102 21.95 37.83 1.09
C ALA A 102 20.56 38.38 1.42
N LEU A 103 19.50 37.66 1.03
CA LEU A 103 18.11 38.04 1.24
C LEU A 103 17.76 38.19 2.73
N GLN A 104 18.27 37.31 3.59
CA GLN A 104 18.09 37.42 5.04
C GLN A 104 18.69 38.73 5.57
N LYS A 105 19.95 39.03 5.20
CA LYS A 105 20.62 40.28 5.60
C LYS A 105 19.90 41.52 5.08
N ILE A 106 19.41 41.47 3.85
CA ILE A 106 18.61 42.55 3.25
C ILE A 106 17.31 42.76 4.01
N GLY A 107 16.61 41.68 4.36
CA GLY A 107 15.42 41.72 5.20
C GLY A 107 15.69 42.33 6.57
N ASP A 108 16.82 42.02 7.20
CA ASP A 108 17.16 42.52 8.53
C ASP A 108 17.27 44.06 8.59
N PHE A 109 18.00 44.67 7.64
CA PHE A 109 18.14 46.13 7.63
C PHE A 109 16.94 46.87 7.00
N LEU A 110 16.12 46.18 6.20
CA LEU A 110 14.87 46.72 5.62
C LEU A 110 13.61 46.40 6.44
N ASN A 111 13.75 45.78 7.60
CA ASN A 111 12.63 45.37 8.46
C ASN A 111 11.64 46.51 8.75
N TYR A 112 12.14 47.73 8.95
CA TYR A 112 11.26 48.88 9.16
C TYR A 112 10.37 49.18 7.94
N MET A 113 10.89 49.05 6.72
CA MET A 113 10.13 49.21 5.48
C MET A 113 9.02 48.15 5.39
N ASP A 114 9.31 46.90 5.73
CA ASP A 114 8.33 45.82 5.74
C ASP A 114 7.18 46.10 6.73
N ARG A 115 7.52 46.56 7.95
CA ARG A 115 6.53 46.79 9.02
C ARG A 115 5.67 48.04 8.84
N THR A 116 6.06 48.98 7.99
CA THR A 116 5.39 50.28 7.88
C THR A 116 4.90 50.54 6.47
N PHE A 117 5.83 50.65 5.51
CA PHE A 117 5.52 51.00 4.14
C PHE A 117 4.86 49.84 3.38
N VAL A 118 5.43 48.64 3.45
CA VAL A 118 4.89 47.47 2.74
C VAL A 118 3.51 47.10 3.30
N GLN A 119 3.34 47.14 4.61
CA GLN A 119 2.04 46.90 5.25
C GLN A 119 0.97 47.93 4.86
N SER A 120 1.32 49.22 4.79
CA SER A 120 0.36 50.27 4.44
C SER A 120 0.02 50.33 2.95
N THR A 121 0.93 49.86 2.08
CA THR A 121 0.74 49.84 0.62
C THR A 121 0.31 48.47 0.07
N HIS A 122 0.13 47.47 0.94
CA HIS A 122 -0.20 46.08 0.56
C HIS A 122 0.78 45.48 -0.46
N LYS A 123 2.06 45.86 -0.38
CA LYS A 123 3.13 45.29 -1.21
C LYS A 123 3.63 43.96 -0.66
N THR A 124 4.46 43.27 -1.42
CA THR A 124 5.09 42.02 -1.01
C THR A 124 6.25 42.29 -0.04
N PRO A 125 6.32 41.62 1.12
CA PRO A 125 7.47 41.71 2.03
C PRO A 125 8.79 41.33 1.37
N VAL A 126 9.91 41.87 1.85
CA VAL A 126 11.23 41.70 1.21
C VAL A 126 11.61 40.22 1.01
N LEU A 127 11.40 39.37 2.02
CA LEU A 127 11.73 37.94 1.91
C LEU A 127 10.89 37.25 0.83
N GLU A 128 9.58 37.46 0.82
CA GLU A 128 8.68 36.87 -0.17
C GLU A 128 8.96 37.43 -1.58
N LEU A 129 9.26 38.72 -1.68
CA LEU A 129 9.68 39.35 -2.93
C LEU A 129 10.94 38.69 -3.48
N GLY A 130 11.94 38.40 -2.64
CA GLY A 130 13.16 37.71 -3.06
C GLY A 130 12.91 36.31 -3.62
N LEU A 131 11.92 35.58 -3.10
CA LEU A 131 11.50 34.28 -3.62
C LEU A 131 10.77 34.42 -4.96
N ILE A 132 9.83 35.36 -5.07
CA ILE A 132 9.10 35.65 -6.32
C ILE A 132 10.07 36.04 -7.43
N LEU A 133 11.02 36.95 -7.14
CA LEU A 133 12.01 37.38 -8.12
C LEU A 133 12.93 36.24 -8.55
N TRP A 134 13.33 35.34 -7.64
CA TRP A 134 14.10 34.14 -7.99
C TRP A 134 13.31 33.23 -8.93
N ARG A 135 12.05 32.94 -8.59
CA ARG A 135 11.15 32.13 -9.43
C ARG A 135 11.07 32.70 -10.85
N ASP A 136 10.79 34.01 -10.96
CA ASP A 136 10.48 34.65 -12.24
C ASP A 136 11.72 34.86 -13.12
N ASN A 137 12.90 35.13 -12.53
CA ASN A 137 14.12 35.45 -13.29
C ASN A 137 15.08 34.26 -13.45
N VAL A 138 15.05 33.28 -12.55
CA VAL A 138 15.95 32.12 -12.57
C VAL A 138 15.19 30.87 -13.00
N ILE A 139 14.20 30.42 -12.23
CA ILE A 139 13.50 29.16 -12.51
C ILE A 139 12.68 29.22 -13.80
N TYR A 140 11.99 30.34 -14.04
CA TYR A 140 11.21 30.57 -15.26
C TYR A 140 12.02 31.13 -16.43
N SER A 141 13.36 31.25 -16.30
CA SER A 141 14.21 31.45 -17.49
C SER A 141 14.00 30.29 -18.46
N SER A 142 13.76 30.60 -19.74
CA SER A 142 13.44 29.60 -20.77
C SER A 142 14.52 28.53 -20.92
N LYS A 143 15.80 28.88 -20.69
CA LYS A 143 16.92 27.93 -20.77
C LYS A 143 17.08 27.07 -19.53
N ILE A 144 16.71 27.60 -18.35
CA ILE A 144 16.86 26.89 -17.07
C ILE A 144 15.66 25.99 -16.83
N ARG A 145 14.43 26.46 -17.07
CA ARG A 145 13.19 25.76 -16.73
C ARG A 145 13.13 24.34 -17.29
N THR A 146 13.22 24.24 -18.61
CA THR A 146 13.18 22.95 -19.32
C THR A 146 14.35 22.06 -18.91
N ARG A 147 15.56 22.63 -18.86
CA ARG A 147 16.76 21.90 -18.47
C ARG A 147 16.68 21.34 -17.05
N LEU A 148 16.19 22.14 -16.11
CA LEU A 148 15.99 21.74 -14.71
C LEU A 148 15.06 20.54 -14.65
N ARG A 149 13.86 20.65 -15.20
CA ARG A 149 12.90 19.55 -15.26
C ARG A 149 13.51 18.30 -15.86
N ASP A 150 14.08 18.40 -17.06
CA ASP A 150 14.60 17.24 -17.78
C ASP A 150 15.77 16.58 -17.03
N THR A 151 16.64 17.38 -16.39
CA THR A 151 17.74 16.87 -15.56
C THR A 151 17.22 16.14 -14.31
N LEU A 152 16.21 16.69 -13.62
CA LEU A 152 15.64 16.04 -12.44
C LEU A 152 14.97 14.71 -12.80
N LEU A 153 14.22 14.66 -13.91
CA LEU A 153 13.62 13.43 -14.41
C LEU A 153 14.66 12.40 -14.83
N GLU A 154 15.75 12.83 -15.47
CA GLU A 154 16.87 11.95 -15.82
C GLU A 154 17.53 11.35 -14.57
N LEU A 155 17.73 12.13 -13.50
CA LEU A 155 18.29 11.62 -12.25
C LEU A 155 17.40 10.54 -11.62
N VAL A 156 16.07 10.75 -11.60
CA VAL A 156 15.12 9.73 -11.14
C VAL A 156 15.23 8.46 -12.00
N LEU A 157 15.26 8.59 -13.33
CA LEU A 157 15.38 7.45 -14.23
C LEU A 157 16.72 6.70 -14.05
N ARG A 158 17.82 7.44 -13.85
CA ARG A 158 19.13 6.87 -13.56
C ARG A 158 19.11 6.07 -12.26
N GLU A 159 18.48 6.59 -11.22
CA GLU A 159 18.33 5.86 -9.96
C GLU A 159 17.46 4.61 -10.10
N ARG A 160 16.33 4.69 -10.81
CA ARG A 160 15.48 3.53 -11.14
C ARG A 160 16.20 2.43 -11.92
N THR A 161 17.26 2.78 -12.64
CA THR A 161 18.11 1.85 -13.40
C THR A 161 19.36 1.41 -12.64
N GLY A 162 19.43 1.68 -11.33
CA GLY A 162 20.50 1.23 -10.44
C GLY A 162 21.75 2.11 -10.45
N LYS A 163 21.72 3.28 -11.10
CA LYS A 163 22.84 4.22 -11.06
C LYS A 163 22.78 5.07 -9.79
N VAL A 164 23.93 5.29 -9.17
CA VAL A 164 24.06 6.20 -8.03
C VAL A 164 23.82 7.65 -8.47
N ILE A 165 23.03 8.38 -7.69
CA ILE A 165 22.78 9.82 -7.83
C ILE A 165 23.11 10.53 -6.52
N ASP A 166 23.33 11.85 -6.59
CA ASP A 166 23.41 12.68 -5.39
C ASP A 166 21.99 12.99 -4.86
N ARG A 167 21.51 12.13 -3.95
CA ARG A 167 20.21 12.32 -3.26
C ARG A 167 20.18 13.60 -2.41
N GLY A 168 21.34 14.10 -1.95
CA GLY A 168 21.45 15.33 -1.18
C GLY A 168 21.14 16.55 -2.04
N LEU A 169 21.81 16.64 -3.19
CA LEU A 169 21.56 17.68 -4.17
C LEU A 169 20.12 17.65 -4.68
N MET A 170 19.59 16.45 -5.00
CA MET A 170 18.20 16.28 -5.42
C MET A 170 17.22 16.86 -4.39
N ARG A 171 17.42 16.51 -3.11
CA ARG A 171 16.60 17.01 -2.00
C ARG A 171 16.70 18.53 -1.84
N ASN A 172 17.88 19.12 -1.98
CA ASN A 172 18.05 20.57 -1.90
C ASN A 172 17.29 21.29 -3.01
N ILE A 173 17.35 20.78 -4.24
CA ILE A 173 16.63 21.35 -5.38
C ILE A 173 15.11 21.18 -5.24
N ILE A 174 14.61 20.02 -4.80
CA ILE A 174 13.18 19.86 -4.51
C ILE A 174 12.72 20.80 -3.40
N LYS A 175 13.52 20.93 -2.33
CA LYS A 175 13.24 21.86 -1.23
C LYS A 175 13.15 23.30 -1.76
N MET A 176 14.08 23.74 -2.61
CA MET A 176 14.00 25.05 -3.26
C MET A 176 12.68 25.22 -4.02
N LEU A 177 12.27 24.24 -4.84
CA LEU A 177 11.00 24.34 -5.57
C LEU A 177 9.78 24.46 -4.64
N MET A 178 9.81 23.77 -3.49
CA MET A 178 8.79 23.88 -2.45
C MET A 178 8.82 25.23 -1.72
N ASP A 179 10.00 25.75 -1.40
CA ASP A 179 10.19 27.06 -0.76
C ASP A 179 9.69 28.20 -1.68
N LEU A 180 9.77 28.04 -3.01
CA LEU A 180 9.19 28.96 -3.99
C LEU A 180 7.66 28.84 -4.15
N GLY A 181 7.06 27.83 -3.52
CA GLY A 181 5.62 27.60 -3.47
C GLY A 181 5.20 26.24 -3.99
N SER A 182 4.16 25.66 -3.38
CA SER A 182 3.62 24.34 -3.75
C SER A 182 3.20 24.26 -5.23
N SER A 183 2.69 25.34 -5.80
CA SER A 183 2.33 25.39 -7.23
C SER A 183 3.55 25.30 -8.16
N VAL A 184 4.70 25.81 -7.74
CA VAL A 184 5.97 25.73 -8.49
C VAL A 184 6.48 24.30 -8.48
N TYR A 185 6.57 23.67 -7.31
CA TYR A 185 6.92 22.24 -7.21
C TYR A 185 5.99 21.36 -8.05
N GLN A 186 4.67 21.56 -7.92
CA GLN A 186 3.67 20.76 -8.64
C GLN A 186 3.76 20.93 -10.16
N GLY A 187 3.93 22.16 -10.62
CA GLY A 187 3.97 22.50 -12.05
C GLY A 187 5.29 22.13 -12.72
N GLU A 188 6.42 22.41 -12.08
CA GLU A 188 7.75 22.26 -12.68
C GLU A 188 8.33 20.86 -12.53
N PHE A 189 7.94 20.13 -11.48
CA PHE A 189 8.49 18.81 -11.21
C PHE A 189 7.43 17.73 -11.01
N GLU A 190 6.52 17.85 -10.05
CA GLU A 190 5.68 16.72 -9.61
C GLU A 190 4.82 16.16 -10.75
N ARG A 191 4.12 17.01 -11.51
CA ARG A 191 3.27 16.55 -12.62
C ARG A 191 4.09 15.87 -13.72
N PRO A 192 5.16 16.48 -14.28
CA PRO A 192 6.05 15.80 -15.21
C PRO A 192 6.66 14.50 -14.66
N PHE A 193 7.00 14.47 -13.36
CA PHE A 193 7.51 13.27 -12.68
C PHE A 193 6.48 12.15 -12.66
N LEU A 194 5.23 12.44 -12.32
CA LEU A 194 4.15 11.45 -12.32
C LEU A 194 3.86 10.92 -13.73
N GLU A 195 3.84 11.80 -14.73
CA GLU A 195 3.65 11.44 -16.14
C GLU A 195 4.79 10.52 -16.65
N ALA A 196 6.04 10.90 -16.42
CA ALA A 196 7.20 10.08 -16.78
C ALA A 196 7.26 8.76 -16.00
N SER A 197 6.79 8.75 -14.74
CA SER A 197 6.69 7.54 -13.94
C SER A 197 5.63 6.58 -14.46
N ALA A 198 4.48 7.09 -14.89
CA ALA A 198 3.44 6.28 -15.50
C ALA A 198 3.95 5.60 -16.78
N GLU A 199 4.63 6.35 -17.67
CA GLU A 199 5.23 5.78 -18.88
C GLU A 199 6.30 4.74 -18.56
N PHE A 200 7.17 5.01 -17.59
CA PHE A 200 8.20 4.08 -17.14
C PHE A 200 7.60 2.76 -16.63
N TYR A 201 6.65 2.83 -15.71
CA TYR A 201 6.03 1.64 -15.10
C TYR A 201 5.14 0.88 -16.08
N ARG A 202 4.49 1.57 -17.02
CA ARG A 202 3.77 0.91 -18.13
C ARG A 202 4.69 0.08 -19.01
N GLY A 203 5.83 0.66 -19.40
CA GLY A 203 6.83 -0.04 -20.21
C GLY A 203 7.48 -1.19 -19.45
N LYS A 204 7.71 -1.02 -18.16
CA LYS A 204 8.27 -2.07 -17.28
C LYS A 204 7.28 -3.21 -17.07
N SER A 205 6.03 -2.93 -16.73
CA SER A 205 5.00 -3.94 -16.49
C SER A 205 4.71 -4.77 -17.74
N GLN A 206 4.60 -4.14 -18.91
CA GLN A 206 4.41 -4.85 -20.18
C GLN A 206 5.53 -5.86 -20.45
N LYS A 207 6.80 -5.45 -20.31
CA LYS A 207 7.95 -6.33 -20.51
C LYS A 207 7.94 -7.51 -19.55
N PHE A 208 7.68 -7.26 -18.27
CA PHE A 208 7.72 -8.29 -17.24
C PHE A 208 6.59 -9.32 -17.41
N VAL A 209 5.39 -8.90 -17.82
CA VAL A 209 4.30 -9.84 -18.15
C VAL A 209 4.68 -10.78 -19.31
N GLU A 210 5.48 -10.30 -20.26
CA GLU A 210 5.89 -11.10 -21.43
C GLU A 210 7.02 -12.09 -21.12
N CYS A 211 7.88 -11.79 -20.14
CA CYS A 211 9.12 -12.54 -19.95
C CYS A 211 9.32 -13.18 -18.57
N CYS A 212 8.48 -12.88 -17.59
CA CYS A 212 8.64 -13.34 -16.21
C CYS A 212 7.44 -14.18 -15.75
N ASP A 213 7.69 -15.06 -14.79
CA ASP A 213 6.64 -15.76 -14.08
C ASP A 213 5.87 -14.82 -13.15
N CYS A 214 4.63 -15.19 -12.82
CA CYS A 214 3.78 -14.37 -11.97
C CYS A 214 4.42 -14.07 -10.60
N ASP A 215 5.10 -15.04 -9.96
CA ASP A 215 5.70 -14.79 -8.65
C ASP A 215 6.88 -13.83 -8.71
N GLU A 216 7.71 -13.89 -9.76
CA GLU A 216 8.77 -12.92 -10.01
C GLU A 216 8.20 -11.52 -10.29
N TYR A 217 7.15 -11.44 -11.10
CA TYR A 217 6.45 -10.18 -11.37
C TYR A 217 5.95 -9.54 -10.07
N LEU A 218 5.28 -10.32 -9.21
CA LEU A 218 4.72 -9.81 -7.98
C LEU A 218 5.81 -9.29 -7.03
N LYS A 219 6.95 -10.01 -6.92
CA LYS A 219 8.13 -9.56 -6.15
C LYS A 219 8.67 -8.24 -6.70
N GLU A 220 8.72 -8.10 -8.03
CA GLU A 220 9.14 -6.85 -8.65
C GLU A 220 8.17 -5.70 -8.38
N ALA A 221 6.85 -5.96 -8.40
CA ALA A 221 5.85 -4.94 -8.09
C ALA A 221 5.96 -4.41 -6.65
N GLU A 222 6.15 -5.30 -5.66
CA GLU A 222 6.46 -4.90 -4.28
C GLU A 222 7.73 -4.04 -4.21
N ARG A 223 8.82 -4.52 -4.83
CA ARG A 223 10.08 -3.79 -4.86
C ARG A 223 9.93 -2.39 -5.47
N CYS A 224 9.17 -2.26 -6.55
CA CYS A 224 8.91 -0.96 -7.18
C CYS A 224 8.18 0.00 -6.23
N LEU A 225 7.19 -0.49 -5.48
CA LEU A 225 6.50 0.32 -4.47
C LEU A 225 7.46 0.77 -3.37
N ASP A 226 8.26 -0.15 -2.82
CA ASP A 226 9.21 0.13 -1.75
C ASP A 226 10.28 1.14 -2.19
N GLU A 227 10.84 0.98 -3.39
CA GLU A 227 11.82 1.91 -3.95
C GLU A 227 11.22 3.31 -4.14
N GLU A 228 9.96 3.45 -4.58
CA GLU A 228 9.31 4.77 -4.66
C GLU A 228 9.05 5.37 -3.27
N MET A 229 8.69 4.55 -2.27
CA MET A 229 8.50 5.04 -0.89
C MET A 229 9.83 5.52 -0.30
N GLU A 230 10.93 4.84 -0.63
CA GLU A 230 12.27 5.26 -0.30
C GLU A 230 12.61 6.60 -0.95
N ARG A 231 12.36 6.76 -2.25
CA ARG A 231 12.58 8.03 -2.99
C ARG A 231 11.79 9.19 -2.38
N VAL A 232 10.52 8.95 -2.04
CA VAL A 232 9.69 9.95 -1.37
C VAL A 232 10.32 10.40 -0.06
N THR A 233 10.75 9.45 0.77
CA THR A 233 11.35 9.75 2.08
C THR A 233 12.68 10.47 1.95
N HIS A 234 13.46 10.18 0.91
CA HIS A 234 14.79 10.76 0.74
C HIS A 234 14.77 12.17 0.16
N TYR A 235 13.99 12.45 -0.88
CA TYR A 235 14.13 13.72 -1.59
C TYR A 235 12.85 14.31 -2.20
N LEU A 236 11.69 13.64 -2.14
CA LEU A 236 10.42 14.24 -2.60
C LEU A 236 9.65 14.88 -1.45
N ASP A 237 8.67 15.70 -1.81
CA ASP A 237 7.72 16.20 -0.82
C ASP A 237 6.71 15.11 -0.43
N ALA A 238 6.28 15.13 0.85
CA ALA A 238 5.35 14.15 1.39
C ALA A 238 3.98 14.15 0.66
N THR A 239 3.59 15.28 0.06
CA THR A 239 2.34 15.37 -0.72
C THR A 239 2.36 14.54 -2.01
N SER A 240 3.55 14.14 -2.48
CA SER A 240 3.70 13.30 -3.65
C SER A 240 3.49 11.82 -3.36
N LYS A 241 3.58 11.39 -2.08
CA LYS A 241 3.52 9.97 -1.67
C LYS A 241 2.31 9.24 -2.27
N ALA A 242 1.11 9.72 -1.95
CA ALA A 242 -0.12 9.08 -2.43
C ALA A 242 -0.22 9.09 -3.96
N LYS A 243 0.28 10.14 -4.62
CA LYS A 243 0.18 10.29 -6.07
C LYS A 243 1.10 9.31 -6.81
N ILE A 244 2.34 9.15 -6.35
CA ILE A 244 3.27 8.19 -6.96
C ILE A 244 2.87 6.74 -6.65
N THR A 245 2.40 6.46 -5.44
CA THR A 245 1.83 5.15 -5.08
C THR A 245 0.70 4.77 -6.04
N ASN A 246 -0.26 5.66 -6.25
CA ASN A 246 -1.38 5.39 -7.18
C ASN A 246 -0.91 5.14 -8.62
N VAL A 247 0.16 5.80 -9.07
CA VAL A 247 0.74 5.57 -10.41
C VAL A 247 1.33 4.16 -10.50
N VAL A 248 2.10 3.73 -9.50
CA VAL A 248 2.68 2.37 -9.47
C VAL A 248 1.59 1.32 -9.35
N GLU A 249 0.65 1.47 -8.40
CA GLU A 249 -0.47 0.55 -8.21
C GLU A 249 -1.30 0.41 -9.49
N LYS A 250 -1.58 1.50 -10.18
CA LYS A 250 -2.31 1.44 -11.45
C LYS A 250 -1.54 0.67 -12.53
N GLU A 251 -0.32 1.11 -12.85
CA GLU A 251 0.40 0.63 -14.03
C GLU A 251 1.08 -0.73 -13.83
N MET A 252 1.43 -1.09 -12.58
CA MET A 252 2.04 -2.39 -12.21
C MET A 252 1.01 -3.40 -11.69
N ILE A 253 -0.09 -2.97 -11.06
CA ILE A 253 -1.04 -3.90 -10.40
C ILE A 253 -2.37 -3.90 -11.15
N ALA A 254 -3.14 -2.81 -11.09
CA ALA A 254 -4.51 -2.77 -11.58
C ALA A 254 -4.63 -3.15 -13.07
N ASP A 255 -3.81 -2.54 -13.92
CA ASP A 255 -3.85 -2.75 -15.37
C ASP A 255 -3.36 -4.15 -15.79
N ARG A 256 -2.64 -4.87 -14.91
CA ARG A 256 -2.04 -6.19 -15.19
C ARG A 256 -2.67 -7.33 -14.42
N MET A 257 -3.49 -7.03 -13.43
CA MET A 257 -4.14 -7.98 -12.54
C MET A 257 -4.78 -9.15 -13.27
N LEU A 258 -5.63 -8.90 -14.27
CA LEU A 258 -6.30 -9.96 -15.01
C LEU A 258 -5.32 -10.87 -15.74
N ALA A 259 -4.28 -10.31 -16.34
CA ALA A 259 -3.23 -11.08 -17.03
C ALA A 259 -2.45 -11.96 -16.05
N LEU A 260 -2.10 -11.43 -14.87
CA LEU A 260 -1.37 -12.16 -13.83
C LEU A 260 -2.21 -13.31 -13.23
N VAL A 261 -3.49 -13.05 -12.93
CA VAL A 261 -4.41 -14.07 -12.39
C VAL A 261 -4.60 -15.23 -13.36
N HIS A 262 -4.72 -14.94 -14.65
CA HIS A 262 -5.02 -15.91 -15.70
C HIS A 262 -3.79 -16.46 -16.41
N MET A 263 -2.59 -16.12 -15.96
CA MET A 263 -1.35 -16.62 -16.53
C MET A 263 -1.29 -18.14 -16.46
N GLU A 264 -1.11 -18.81 -17.60
CA GLU A 264 -1.35 -20.25 -17.74
C GLU A 264 -0.41 -21.12 -16.90
N THR A 265 0.88 -20.74 -16.83
CA THR A 265 1.94 -21.55 -16.21
C THR A 265 2.28 -21.17 -14.79
N SER A 266 2.11 -19.90 -14.41
CA SER A 266 2.53 -19.40 -13.10
C SER A 266 1.49 -18.52 -12.39
N GLY A 267 0.30 -18.32 -12.98
CA GLY A 267 -0.77 -17.51 -12.39
C GLY A 267 -1.43 -18.16 -11.16
N LEU A 268 -2.55 -17.58 -10.72
CA LEU A 268 -3.20 -17.95 -9.45
C LEU A 268 -3.46 -19.46 -9.32
N VAL A 269 -3.96 -20.09 -10.38
CA VAL A 269 -4.27 -21.53 -10.38
C VAL A 269 -3.03 -22.38 -10.15
N SER A 270 -1.89 -22.04 -10.77
CA SER A 270 -0.64 -22.77 -10.54
C SER A 270 -0.19 -22.61 -9.10
N MET A 271 -0.25 -21.39 -8.56
CA MET A 271 0.15 -21.11 -7.17
C MET A 271 -0.72 -21.85 -6.14
N LEU A 272 -2.04 -21.98 -6.39
CA LEU A 272 -2.95 -22.77 -5.56
C LEU A 272 -2.63 -24.27 -5.62
N ARG A 273 -2.35 -24.79 -6.81
CA ARG A 273 -2.02 -26.21 -6.99
C ARG A 273 -0.71 -26.58 -6.31
N ASP A 274 0.31 -25.73 -6.48
CA ASP A 274 1.68 -26.01 -6.05
C ASP A 274 1.98 -25.50 -4.61
N ASP A 275 0.95 -25.11 -3.86
CA ASP A 275 1.02 -24.69 -2.45
C ASP A 275 2.01 -23.53 -2.19
N LYS A 276 2.09 -22.57 -3.12
CA LYS A 276 2.97 -21.40 -3.04
C LYS A 276 2.41 -20.32 -2.09
N TYR A 277 2.34 -20.61 -0.79
CA TYR A 277 1.69 -19.74 0.22
C TYR A 277 2.23 -18.30 0.27
N GLU A 278 3.55 -18.12 0.18
CA GLU A 278 4.16 -16.78 0.20
C GLU A 278 3.77 -15.94 -1.02
N ASP A 279 3.77 -16.55 -2.21
CA ASP A 279 3.42 -15.87 -3.45
C ASP A 279 1.91 -15.58 -3.53
N LEU A 280 1.08 -16.48 -2.98
CA LEU A 280 -0.36 -16.24 -2.79
C LEU A 280 -0.62 -15.07 -1.84
N GLY A 281 0.12 -14.99 -0.73
CA GLY A 281 0.02 -13.87 0.21
C GLY A 281 0.41 -12.55 -0.42
N ARG A 282 1.48 -12.56 -1.23
CA ARG A 282 1.90 -11.40 -2.03
C ARG A 282 0.83 -10.96 -3.02
N MET A 283 0.25 -11.90 -3.78
CA MET A 283 -0.84 -11.61 -4.70
C MET A 283 -2.04 -10.99 -3.96
N TYR A 284 -2.42 -11.54 -2.81
CA TYR A 284 -3.51 -11.04 -1.98
C TYR A 284 -3.25 -9.62 -1.48
N ASN A 285 -2.05 -9.34 -0.94
CA ASN A 285 -1.69 -8.03 -0.42
C ASN A 285 -1.67 -6.96 -1.51
N LEU A 286 -1.01 -7.24 -2.64
CA LEU A 286 -0.94 -6.31 -3.78
C LEU A 286 -2.32 -6.05 -4.37
N PHE A 287 -3.13 -7.09 -4.59
CA PHE A 287 -4.44 -6.91 -5.21
C PHE A 287 -5.46 -6.33 -4.22
N GLY A 288 -5.20 -6.41 -2.92
CA GLY A 288 -5.94 -5.69 -1.89
C GLY A 288 -5.81 -4.16 -1.96
N GLN A 289 -4.79 -3.65 -2.66
CA GLN A 289 -4.56 -2.21 -2.83
C GLN A 289 -5.38 -1.61 -3.97
N VAL A 290 -5.89 -2.42 -4.90
CA VAL A 290 -6.59 -1.95 -6.10
C VAL A 290 -8.09 -2.31 -6.09
N PRO A 291 -8.94 -1.50 -6.73
CA PRO A 291 -10.35 -1.83 -6.89
C PRO A 291 -10.54 -3.18 -7.57
N ASP A 292 -11.54 -3.95 -7.13
CA ASP A 292 -11.90 -5.27 -7.66
C ASP A 292 -10.80 -6.35 -7.60
N GLY A 293 -9.70 -6.11 -6.90
CA GLY A 293 -8.60 -7.07 -6.86
C GLY A 293 -8.91 -8.33 -6.08
N LEU A 294 -9.36 -8.19 -4.83
CA LEU A 294 -9.71 -9.35 -4.02
C LEU A 294 -10.91 -10.14 -4.58
N SER A 295 -11.88 -9.46 -5.20
CA SER A 295 -12.99 -10.15 -5.89
C SER A 295 -12.50 -10.96 -7.07
N THR A 296 -11.58 -10.43 -7.88
CA THR A 296 -10.98 -11.15 -9.01
C THR A 296 -10.27 -12.42 -8.56
N VAL A 297 -9.44 -12.34 -7.50
CA VAL A 297 -8.74 -13.51 -6.94
C VAL A 297 -9.73 -14.54 -6.41
N ARG A 298 -10.71 -14.09 -5.61
CA ARG A 298 -11.74 -14.95 -5.02
C ARG A 298 -12.54 -15.66 -6.09
N ASP A 299 -12.98 -14.96 -7.13
CA ASP A 299 -13.85 -15.52 -8.16
C ASP A 299 -13.07 -16.54 -9.01
N ARG A 300 -11.78 -16.27 -9.31
CA ARG A 300 -10.92 -17.24 -9.99
C ARG A 300 -10.63 -18.47 -9.13
N MET A 301 -10.33 -18.32 -7.84
CA MET A 301 -10.17 -19.42 -6.89
C MET A 301 -11.46 -20.26 -6.80
N THR A 302 -12.62 -19.61 -6.69
CA THR A 302 -13.94 -20.27 -6.64
C THR A 302 -14.17 -21.11 -7.90
N SER A 303 -13.91 -20.54 -9.07
CA SER A 303 -14.04 -21.26 -10.34
C SER A 303 -13.13 -22.49 -10.38
N HIS A 304 -11.88 -22.35 -9.94
CA HIS A 304 -10.91 -23.44 -9.93
C HIS A 304 -11.32 -24.58 -8.99
N ILE A 305 -11.72 -24.26 -7.77
CA ILE A 305 -12.17 -25.24 -6.78
C ILE A 305 -13.41 -25.98 -7.28
N ARG A 306 -14.37 -25.27 -7.87
CA ARG A 306 -15.57 -25.90 -8.44
C ARG A 306 -15.24 -26.83 -9.61
N GLU A 307 -14.27 -26.47 -10.44
CA GLU A 307 -13.83 -27.29 -11.56
C GLU A 307 -13.16 -28.58 -11.09
N ILE A 308 -12.16 -28.49 -10.20
CA ILE A 308 -11.50 -29.67 -9.60
C ILE A 308 -12.50 -30.53 -8.85
N GLY A 309 -13.35 -29.90 -8.03
CA GLY A 309 -14.39 -30.58 -7.27
C GLY A 309 -15.33 -31.35 -8.17
N LYS A 310 -15.87 -30.71 -9.21
CA LYS A 310 -16.75 -31.35 -10.18
C LYS A 310 -16.07 -32.51 -10.91
N GLN A 311 -14.84 -32.34 -11.38
CA GLN A 311 -14.09 -33.40 -12.06
C GLN A 311 -13.89 -34.61 -11.13
N SER A 312 -13.51 -34.37 -9.88
CA SER A 312 -13.21 -35.43 -8.92
C SER A 312 -14.46 -36.17 -8.43
N VAL A 313 -15.58 -35.47 -8.21
CA VAL A 313 -16.81 -36.10 -7.73
C VAL A 313 -17.60 -36.85 -8.80
N THR A 314 -17.35 -36.53 -10.07
CA THR A 314 -17.99 -37.20 -11.22
C THR A 314 -17.11 -38.28 -11.85
N ASP A 315 -15.87 -38.44 -11.38
CA ASP A 315 -14.94 -39.47 -11.84
C ASP A 315 -15.41 -40.88 -11.41
N PRO A 316 -15.71 -41.79 -12.37
CA PRO A 316 -16.12 -43.15 -12.06
C PRO A 316 -15.05 -43.95 -11.31
N GLU A 317 -13.77 -43.66 -11.52
CA GLU A 317 -12.67 -44.38 -10.87
C GLU A 317 -12.55 -44.02 -9.38
N ARG A 318 -12.67 -42.73 -9.05
CA ARG A 318 -12.71 -42.25 -7.65
C ARG A 318 -13.97 -42.69 -6.92
N SER A 319 -15.04 -42.99 -7.64
CA SER A 319 -16.30 -43.49 -7.08
C SER A 319 -16.27 -44.98 -6.70
N LYS A 320 -15.15 -45.68 -6.92
CA LYS A 320 -14.98 -47.09 -6.55
C LYS A 320 -14.68 -47.29 -5.06
N ASP A 321 -13.98 -46.34 -4.44
CA ASP A 321 -13.61 -46.38 -3.03
C ASP A 321 -14.24 -45.20 -2.27
N PRO A 322 -15.35 -45.43 -1.55
CA PRO A 322 -16.04 -44.41 -0.78
C PRO A 322 -15.18 -43.74 0.31
N VAL A 323 -14.30 -44.51 0.95
CA VAL A 323 -13.48 -44.00 2.06
C VAL A 323 -12.39 -43.08 1.51
N GLN A 324 -11.71 -43.51 0.44
CA GLN A 324 -10.72 -42.69 -0.23
C GLN A 324 -11.32 -41.42 -0.84
N PHE A 325 -12.54 -41.52 -1.39
CA PHE A 325 -13.29 -40.37 -1.89
C PHE A 325 -13.50 -39.29 -0.82
N VAL A 326 -14.02 -39.69 0.35
CA VAL A 326 -14.28 -38.76 1.45
C VAL A 326 -12.99 -38.22 2.05
N GLN A 327 -11.95 -39.05 2.16
CA GLN A 327 -10.64 -38.60 2.62
C GLN A 327 -10.09 -37.50 1.70
N TRP A 328 -10.20 -37.67 0.37
CA TRP A 328 -9.79 -36.65 -0.60
C TRP A 328 -10.56 -35.33 -0.42
N LEU A 329 -11.87 -35.37 -0.14
CA LEU A 329 -12.65 -34.16 0.15
C LEU A 329 -12.12 -33.41 1.39
N LEU A 330 -11.79 -34.15 2.45
CA LEU A 330 -11.23 -33.57 3.67
C LEU A 330 -9.85 -32.96 3.42
N ASP A 331 -8.98 -33.67 2.70
CA ASP A 331 -7.62 -33.21 2.39
C ASP A 331 -7.64 -31.94 1.52
N GLU A 332 -8.51 -31.88 0.51
CA GLU A 332 -8.70 -30.67 -0.30
C GLU A 332 -9.26 -29.52 0.53
N LYS A 333 -10.20 -29.79 1.45
CA LYS A 333 -10.75 -28.75 2.32
C LYS A 333 -9.68 -28.17 3.23
N ASP A 334 -8.89 -29.04 3.87
CA ASP A 334 -7.78 -28.65 4.74
C ASP A 334 -6.73 -27.84 3.97
N LYS A 335 -6.40 -28.23 2.73
CA LYS A 335 -5.49 -27.49 1.85
C LYS A 335 -5.96 -26.05 1.64
N TYR A 336 -7.19 -25.85 1.19
CA TYR A 336 -7.69 -24.49 0.93
C TYR A 336 -7.94 -23.68 2.21
N ASP A 337 -8.35 -24.32 3.31
CA ASP A 337 -8.44 -23.65 4.61
C ASP A 337 -7.06 -23.14 5.06
N LYS A 338 -6.01 -23.95 4.88
CA LYS A 338 -4.63 -23.56 5.17
C LYS A 338 -4.16 -22.41 4.27
N ILE A 339 -4.51 -22.43 2.98
CA ILE A 339 -4.22 -21.30 2.08
C ILE A 339 -4.91 -20.03 2.59
N ILE A 340 -6.19 -20.09 2.92
CA ILE A 340 -6.94 -18.91 3.38
C ILE A 340 -6.38 -18.39 4.71
N SER A 341 -6.03 -19.28 5.64
CA SER A 341 -5.50 -18.87 6.94
C SER A 341 -4.08 -18.32 6.85
N SER A 342 -3.23 -18.87 5.98
CA SER A 342 -1.80 -18.52 5.89
C SER A 342 -1.52 -17.38 4.91
N ALA A 343 -2.26 -17.29 3.81
CA ALA A 343 -2.00 -16.34 2.73
C ALA A 343 -3.05 -15.23 2.60
N PHE A 344 -4.32 -15.50 2.92
CA PHE A 344 -5.43 -14.56 2.68
C PHE A 344 -5.97 -13.92 3.96
N ASP A 345 -5.13 -13.80 4.99
CA ASP A 345 -5.46 -13.16 6.28
C ASP A 345 -6.80 -13.63 6.87
N SER A 346 -7.09 -14.93 6.73
CA SER A 346 -8.34 -15.50 7.27
C SER A 346 -9.62 -14.84 6.74
N ASN A 347 -9.58 -14.27 5.52
CA ASN A 347 -10.66 -13.47 4.96
C ASN A 347 -11.99 -14.26 4.85
N GLN A 348 -13.03 -13.74 5.50
CA GLN A 348 -14.32 -14.42 5.58
C GLN A 348 -15.01 -14.61 4.22
N THR A 349 -14.79 -13.69 3.27
CA THR A 349 -15.40 -13.82 1.93
C THR A 349 -14.80 -14.97 1.14
N PHE A 350 -13.50 -15.24 1.31
CA PHE A 350 -12.82 -16.40 0.73
C PHE A 350 -13.27 -17.70 1.39
N ARG A 351 -13.43 -17.72 2.73
CA ARG A 351 -14.00 -18.88 3.45
C ARG A 351 -15.42 -19.21 2.99
N ASN A 352 -16.27 -18.20 2.84
CA ASN A 352 -17.63 -18.38 2.37
C ASN A 352 -17.65 -18.93 0.92
N ALA A 353 -16.76 -18.43 0.07
CA ALA A 353 -16.62 -18.91 -1.31
C ALA A 353 -16.13 -20.37 -1.38
N LEU A 354 -15.18 -20.75 -0.52
CA LEU A 354 -14.74 -22.14 -0.35
C LEU A 354 -15.90 -23.04 0.09
N ASN A 355 -16.60 -22.67 1.16
CA ASN A 355 -17.74 -23.43 1.68
C ASN A 355 -18.85 -23.60 0.62
N SER A 356 -19.21 -22.53 -0.08
CA SER A 356 -20.19 -22.58 -1.17
C SER A 356 -19.73 -23.44 -2.35
N SER A 357 -18.41 -23.52 -2.60
CA SER A 357 -17.88 -24.38 -3.66
C SER A 357 -18.00 -25.86 -3.29
N PHE A 358 -17.67 -26.22 -2.05
CA PHE A 358 -17.85 -27.58 -1.53
C PHE A 358 -19.32 -28.02 -1.51
N GLU A 359 -20.21 -27.14 -1.04
CA GLU A 359 -21.67 -27.36 -1.11
C GLU A 359 -22.14 -27.57 -2.56
N TYR A 360 -21.58 -26.83 -3.52
CA TYR A 360 -21.94 -27.01 -4.92
C TYR A 360 -21.55 -28.39 -5.46
N PHE A 361 -20.28 -28.80 -5.36
CA PHE A 361 -19.82 -30.00 -6.06
C PHE A 361 -20.12 -31.31 -5.31
N ILE A 362 -20.18 -31.32 -3.97
CA ILE A 362 -20.52 -32.55 -3.22
C ILE A 362 -21.92 -33.06 -3.64
N ASN A 363 -22.85 -32.15 -3.90
CA ASN A 363 -24.21 -32.48 -4.32
C ASN A 363 -24.34 -32.83 -5.81
N LEU A 364 -23.25 -32.81 -6.58
CA LEU A 364 -23.26 -33.34 -7.96
C LEU A 364 -23.18 -34.87 -8.01
N ASN A 365 -22.72 -35.51 -6.94
CA ASN A 365 -22.68 -36.96 -6.82
C ASN A 365 -23.80 -37.44 -5.89
N ALA A 366 -24.79 -38.16 -6.46
CA ALA A 366 -25.92 -38.70 -5.70
C ALA A 366 -25.51 -39.74 -4.63
N ARG A 367 -24.30 -40.30 -4.71
CA ARG A 367 -23.75 -41.24 -3.72
C ARG A 367 -23.02 -40.56 -2.57
N SER A 368 -22.84 -39.23 -2.59
CA SER A 368 -22.16 -38.50 -1.51
C SER A 368 -22.71 -38.81 -0.10
N PRO A 369 -24.04 -38.87 0.13
CA PRO A 369 -24.58 -39.25 1.44
C PRO A 369 -24.19 -40.68 1.88
N GLU A 370 -24.19 -41.64 0.95
CA GLU A 370 -23.76 -43.02 1.19
C GLU A 370 -22.26 -43.07 1.53
N PHE A 371 -21.44 -42.36 0.75
CA PHE A 371 -19.98 -42.38 0.90
C PHE A 371 -19.54 -41.76 2.22
N ILE A 372 -20.13 -40.64 2.63
CA ILE A 372 -19.84 -40.04 3.93
C ILE A 372 -20.26 -41.00 5.05
N SER A 373 -21.39 -41.71 4.90
CA SER A 373 -21.81 -42.71 5.87
C SER A 373 -20.83 -43.89 5.99
N LEU A 374 -20.35 -44.41 4.86
CA LEU A 374 -19.35 -45.49 4.82
C LEU A 374 -18.00 -45.06 5.38
N PHE A 375 -17.58 -43.81 5.14
CA PHE A 375 -16.37 -43.26 5.75
C PHE A 375 -16.49 -43.20 7.28
N VAL A 376 -17.65 -42.76 7.79
CA VAL A 376 -17.92 -42.74 9.23
C VAL A 376 -17.92 -44.16 9.80
N ASP A 377 -18.53 -45.12 9.12
CA ASP A 377 -18.52 -46.53 9.51
C ASP A 377 -17.09 -47.09 9.61
N ASP A 378 -16.24 -46.82 8.62
CA ASP A 378 -14.83 -47.23 8.62
C ASP A 378 -14.05 -46.62 9.79
N LYS A 379 -14.21 -45.31 10.03
CA LYS A 379 -13.54 -44.63 11.16
C LYS A 379 -14.01 -45.19 12.51
N LEU A 380 -15.30 -45.35 12.73
CA LEU A 380 -15.85 -45.85 14.01
C LEU A 380 -15.63 -47.35 14.23
N GLY A 381 -15.52 -48.13 13.15
CA GLY A 381 -15.39 -49.59 13.18
C GLY A 381 -13.96 -50.11 13.29
N ASN A 382 -12.97 -49.42 12.73
CA ASN A 382 -11.55 -49.82 12.84
C ASN A 382 -10.60 -48.62 12.97
N GLY A 383 -10.95 -47.46 12.41
CA GLY A 383 -10.03 -46.33 12.25
C GLY A 383 -9.73 -45.50 13.51
N LEU A 384 -10.40 -45.75 14.63
CA LEU A 384 -10.21 -45.03 15.90
C LEU A 384 -9.54 -45.88 17.00
N GLU A 385 -9.05 -47.07 16.67
CA GLU A 385 -8.36 -47.92 17.65
C GLU A 385 -7.05 -47.25 18.11
N GLY A 386 -6.96 -46.93 19.41
CA GLY A 386 -5.81 -46.26 20.00
C GLY A 386 -5.70 -44.74 19.74
N VAL A 387 -6.71 -44.13 19.14
CA VAL A 387 -6.79 -42.67 18.94
C VAL A 387 -7.31 -41.97 20.20
N GLY A 388 -6.71 -40.84 20.58
CA GLY A 388 -7.14 -40.06 21.74
C GLY A 388 -8.49 -39.38 21.52
N GLU A 389 -9.25 -39.13 22.61
CA GLU A 389 -10.59 -38.51 22.53
C GLU A 389 -10.57 -37.14 21.85
N GLU A 390 -9.51 -36.32 22.04
CA GLU A 390 -9.37 -35.02 21.38
C GLU A 390 -9.26 -35.15 19.85
N ASP A 391 -8.47 -36.10 19.37
CA ASP A 391 -8.31 -36.34 17.92
C ASP A 391 -9.58 -36.92 17.30
N VAL A 392 -10.33 -37.73 18.07
CA VAL A 392 -11.66 -38.21 17.66
C VAL A 392 -12.59 -37.03 17.41
N GLU A 393 -12.65 -36.05 18.31
CA GLU A 393 -13.50 -34.87 18.14
C GLU A 393 -13.17 -34.08 16.88
N VAL A 394 -11.88 -33.92 16.55
CA VAL A 394 -11.44 -33.26 15.31
C VAL A 394 -11.94 -34.01 14.07
N ILE A 395 -11.86 -35.35 14.07
CA ILE A 395 -12.37 -36.17 12.97
C ILE A 395 -13.89 -36.03 12.84
N LEU A 396 -14.62 -36.08 13.96
CA LEU A 396 -16.08 -35.92 13.97
C LEU A 396 -16.50 -34.54 13.48
N ASP A 397 -15.80 -33.47 13.85
CA ASP A 397 -16.08 -32.11 13.37
C ASP A 397 -15.88 -31.97 11.85
N LYS A 398 -14.85 -32.64 11.30
CA LYS A 398 -14.63 -32.72 9.85
C LYS A 398 -15.75 -33.47 9.13
N VAL A 399 -16.23 -34.58 9.68
CA VAL A 399 -17.40 -35.31 9.15
C VAL A 399 -18.64 -34.41 9.19
N MET A 400 -18.88 -33.74 10.32
CA MET A 400 -20.02 -32.85 10.47
C MET A 400 -19.96 -31.64 9.54
N MET A 401 -18.77 -31.16 9.21
CA MET A 401 -18.56 -30.16 8.17
C MET A 401 -19.06 -30.66 6.80
N LEU A 402 -18.70 -31.88 6.38
CA LEU A 402 -19.20 -32.46 5.12
C LEU A 402 -20.72 -32.71 5.17
N PHE A 403 -21.24 -33.20 6.29
CA PHE A 403 -22.68 -33.39 6.49
C PHE A 403 -23.48 -32.08 6.30
N ARG A 404 -22.94 -30.95 6.77
CA ARG A 404 -23.58 -29.64 6.58
C ARG A 404 -23.70 -29.23 5.11
N TYR A 405 -22.78 -29.66 4.27
CA TYR A 405 -22.82 -29.39 2.82
C TYR A 405 -23.81 -30.26 2.05
N LEU A 406 -24.31 -31.36 2.61
CA LEU A 406 -25.29 -32.22 1.96
C LEU A 406 -26.66 -31.54 1.86
N GLN A 407 -27.30 -31.63 0.69
CA GLN A 407 -28.71 -31.27 0.51
C GLN A 407 -29.61 -32.43 0.96
N GLU A 408 -29.30 -33.66 0.56
CA GLU A 408 -30.08 -34.87 0.88
C GLU A 408 -29.65 -35.50 2.22
N LYS A 409 -29.74 -34.76 3.33
CA LYS A 409 -29.27 -35.30 4.63
C LYS A 409 -30.14 -36.45 5.18
N ASP A 410 -31.36 -36.64 4.65
CA ASP A 410 -32.22 -37.78 4.99
C ASP A 410 -31.72 -39.08 4.35
N ALA A 411 -31.08 -38.99 3.18
CA ALA A 411 -30.41 -40.13 2.56
C ALA A 411 -29.20 -40.57 3.41
N PHE A 412 -28.43 -39.60 3.93
CA PHE A 412 -27.34 -39.89 4.86
C PHE A 412 -27.86 -40.60 6.12
N GLU A 413 -28.94 -40.10 6.73
CA GLU A 413 -29.55 -40.71 7.94
C GLU A 413 -29.90 -42.18 7.70
N LYS A 414 -30.52 -42.48 6.55
CA LYS A 414 -30.89 -43.85 6.17
C LYS A 414 -29.67 -44.76 6.09
N TYR A 415 -28.62 -44.35 5.36
CA TYR A 415 -27.40 -45.14 5.24
C TYR A 415 -26.68 -45.29 6.59
N TYR A 416 -26.58 -44.20 7.35
CA TYR A 416 -25.95 -44.21 8.66
C TYR A 416 -26.66 -45.13 9.65
N GLY A 417 -28.00 -45.13 9.67
CA GLY A 417 -28.78 -46.05 10.49
C GLY A 417 -28.57 -47.52 10.12
N GLN A 418 -28.42 -47.82 8.83
CA GLN A 418 -28.11 -49.19 8.38
C GLN A 418 -26.72 -49.63 8.87
N HIS A 419 -25.69 -48.82 8.63
CA HIS A 419 -24.33 -49.14 9.06
C HIS A 419 -24.21 -49.20 10.59
N LEU A 420 -24.88 -48.31 11.33
CA LEU A 420 -24.93 -48.37 12.80
C LEU A 420 -25.54 -49.68 13.29
N ALA A 421 -26.67 -50.12 12.70
CA ALA A 421 -27.28 -51.40 13.05
C ALA A 421 -26.30 -52.57 12.85
N GLU A 422 -25.61 -52.59 11.71
CA GLU A 422 -24.63 -53.63 11.38
C GLU A 422 -23.43 -53.62 12.34
N ARG A 423 -22.89 -52.46 12.71
CA ARG A 423 -21.79 -52.36 13.70
C ARG A 423 -22.22 -52.87 15.07
N LEU A 424 -23.40 -52.45 15.55
CA LEU A 424 -23.92 -52.85 16.85
C LEU A 424 -24.18 -54.37 16.91
N LEU A 425 -24.77 -54.94 15.86
CA LEU A 425 -25.05 -56.39 15.80
C LEU A 425 -23.80 -57.25 15.61
N SER A 426 -22.79 -56.75 14.88
CA SER A 426 -21.54 -57.49 14.64
C SER A 426 -20.53 -57.36 15.77
N GLY A 427 -20.79 -56.52 16.78
CA GLY A 427 -19.86 -56.28 17.89
C GLY A 427 -18.57 -55.56 17.48
N LYS A 428 -18.56 -54.89 16.32
CA LYS A 428 -17.40 -54.21 15.74
C LYS A 428 -17.22 -52.75 16.22
N THR A 429 -18.01 -52.28 17.18
CA THR A 429 -17.89 -50.92 17.68
C THR A 429 -16.60 -50.75 18.50
N VAL A 430 -15.66 -49.94 18.00
CA VAL A 430 -14.36 -49.71 18.67
C VAL A 430 -14.47 -48.69 19.80
N SER A 431 -15.32 -47.66 19.66
CA SER A 431 -15.49 -46.61 20.66
C SER A 431 -16.94 -46.18 20.85
N ALA A 432 -17.52 -46.54 22.00
CA ALA A 432 -18.85 -46.09 22.41
C ALA A 432 -18.89 -44.57 22.65
N TYR A 433 -17.77 -43.96 23.04
CA TYR A 433 -17.66 -42.51 23.18
C TYR A 433 -17.86 -41.80 21.83
N ALA A 434 -17.15 -42.25 20.79
CA ALA A 434 -17.20 -41.65 19.46
C ALA A 434 -18.62 -41.72 18.86
N GLU A 435 -19.30 -42.87 19.02
CA GLU A 435 -20.70 -43.06 18.60
C GLU A 435 -21.65 -42.07 19.29
N ARG A 436 -21.55 -41.93 20.62
CA ARG A 436 -22.38 -40.99 21.38
C ARG A 436 -22.08 -39.53 21.01
N SER A 437 -20.82 -39.17 20.81
CA SER A 437 -20.43 -37.81 20.41
C SER A 437 -20.95 -37.45 19.03
N LEU A 438 -20.80 -38.33 18.03
CA LEU A 438 -21.34 -38.10 16.70
C LEU A 438 -22.88 -37.96 16.74
N MET A 439 -23.57 -38.78 17.53
CA MET A 439 -25.01 -38.67 17.72
C MET A 439 -25.42 -37.31 18.28
N ALA A 440 -24.68 -36.82 19.28
CA ALA A 440 -24.91 -35.52 19.88
C ALA A 440 -24.71 -34.39 18.86
N LYS A 441 -23.65 -34.45 18.04
CA LYS A 441 -23.41 -33.46 16.98
C LYS A 441 -24.50 -33.45 15.91
N LEU A 442 -24.94 -34.63 15.45
CA LEU A 442 -26.05 -34.76 14.50
C LEU A 442 -27.38 -34.22 15.08
N LYS A 443 -27.61 -34.43 16.38
CA LYS A 443 -28.79 -33.90 17.10
C LYS A 443 -28.78 -32.39 17.16
N THR A 444 -27.62 -31.77 17.37
CA THR A 444 -27.48 -30.30 17.35
C THR A 444 -27.81 -29.71 15.98
N GLU A 445 -27.41 -30.37 14.89
CA GLU A 445 -27.62 -29.86 13.52
C GLU A 445 -29.05 -30.04 12.98
N ARG A 446 -29.73 -31.14 13.31
CA ARG A 446 -31.06 -31.48 12.75
C ARG A 446 -32.20 -31.49 13.77
N GLY A 447 -31.90 -31.37 15.05
CA GLY A 447 -32.89 -31.38 16.15
C GLY A 447 -33.25 -32.78 16.65
N CYS A 448 -33.95 -32.84 17.79
CA CYS A 448 -34.21 -34.08 18.54
C CYS A 448 -35.03 -35.16 17.80
N GLN A 449 -35.83 -34.79 16.80
CA GLN A 449 -36.65 -35.75 16.06
C GLN A 449 -35.83 -36.59 15.07
N PHE A 450 -34.73 -36.04 14.56
CA PHE A 450 -33.87 -36.64 13.53
C PHE A 450 -33.17 -37.92 14.03
N ASN A 451 -32.67 -37.93 15.26
CA ASN A 451 -31.89 -39.07 15.78
C ASN A 451 -32.66 -40.02 16.71
N SER A 452 -33.97 -39.82 16.92
CA SER A 452 -34.75 -40.59 17.91
C SER A 452 -34.67 -42.12 17.72
N LYS A 453 -34.63 -42.58 16.47
CA LYS A 453 -34.47 -44.01 16.13
C LYS A 453 -33.06 -44.51 16.40
N LEU A 454 -32.04 -43.71 16.07
CA LEU A 454 -30.64 -44.06 16.26
C LEU A 454 -30.25 -44.09 17.75
N GLU A 455 -30.79 -43.16 18.54
CA GLU A 455 -30.65 -43.16 20.00
C GLU A 455 -31.30 -44.40 20.63
N GLY A 456 -32.48 -44.80 20.14
CA GLY A 456 -33.16 -46.02 20.57
C GLY A 456 -32.29 -47.28 20.33
N MET A 457 -31.64 -47.37 19.17
CA MET A 457 -30.76 -48.51 18.85
C MET A 457 -29.56 -48.63 19.81
N LEU A 458 -28.97 -47.50 20.20
CA LEU A 458 -27.88 -47.49 21.18
C LEU A 458 -28.36 -47.90 22.57
N ALA A 459 -29.50 -47.36 23.01
CA ALA A 459 -30.10 -47.70 24.31
C ALA A 459 -30.48 -49.18 24.41
N ASP A 460 -31.07 -49.75 23.34
CA ASP A 460 -31.42 -51.18 23.29
C ASP A 460 -30.17 -52.08 23.40
N THR A 461 -29.06 -51.65 22.83
CA THR A 461 -27.78 -52.37 22.90
C THR A 461 -27.20 -52.33 24.31
N GLU A 462 -27.22 -51.16 24.97
CA GLU A 462 -26.78 -51.02 26.37
C GLU A 462 -27.64 -51.88 27.32
N ILE A 463 -28.98 -51.83 27.19
CA ILE A 463 -29.90 -52.66 27.98
C ILE A 463 -29.63 -54.16 27.76
N SER A 464 -29.35 -54.56 26.52
CA SER A 464 -29.03 -55.95 26.19
C SER A 464 -27.71 -56.39 26.84
N GLN A 465 -26.67 -55.55 26.83
CA GLN A 465 -25.39 -55.83 27.49
C GLN A 465 -25.56 -55.94 29.01
N ASP A 466 -26.27 -55.00 29.64
CA ASP A 466 -26.55 -55.00 31.08
C ASP A 466 -27.33 -56.25 31.51
N THR A 467 -28.33 -56.63 30.72
CA THR A 467 -29.13 -57.84 30.96
C THR A 467 -28.26 -59.10 30.83
N THR A 468 -27.38 -59.16 29.82
CA THR A 468 -26.47 -60.30 29.60
C THR A 468 -25.44 -60.40 30.72
N GLN A 469 -24.87 -59.29 31.16
CA GLN A 469 -23.94 -59.25 32.30
C GLN A 469 -24.63 -59.70 33.60
N GLY A 470 -25.84 -59.20 33.88
CA GLY A 470 -26.62 -59.61 35.05
C GLY A 470 -26.94 -61.11 35.07
N LEU A 471 -27.20 -61.71 33.92
CA LEU A 471 -27.41 -63.15 33.78
C LEU A 471 -26.11 -63.96 33.95
N SER A 472 -24.98 -63.46 33.46
CA SER A 472 -23.66 -64.12 33.60
C SER A 472 -23.05 -64.01 34.99
N GLY A 473 -23.35 -62.95 35.75
CA GLY A 473 -22.94 -62.76 37.15
C GLY A 473 -23.80 -63.52 38.17
N SER A 474 -24.85 -64.22 37.69
CA SER A 474 -25.77 -65.03 38.50
C SER A 474 -25.47 -66.54 38.44
N GLN A 475 -24.30 -66.94 37.90
CA GLN A 475 -23.80 -68.33 37.88
C GLN A 475 -22.72 -68.57 38.93
#